data_AF-A0A972A2L3-F1
#
_entry.id   AF-A0A972A2L3-F1
#
_cell.length_a   1.000
_cell.length_b   1.000
_cell.length_c   1.000
_cell.angle_alpha   90.00
_cell.angle_beta   90.00
_cell.angle_gamma   90.00
#
_symmetry.space_group_name_H-M   'P 1'
#
loop_
_entity.id
_entity.type
_entity.pdbx_description
1 polymer ?
#
loop_
_entity_poly.entity_id
_entity_poly.type
_entity_poly.pdbx_seq_one_letter_code
_entity_poly.pdbx_strand_id
1 'polypeptide(L)'
;YFASSGESSFGGYDLFVTRYNFTSDSYLNPNQSNMPFNSPFNDYMLAIDEEKGVGWFASDRFQPDDSVCIYTFIPNPQVRLLESDDEKQMADRARISSIADTWKEGADYGSLRSLAQQKTILRQETSGDFTFVINDQATYHTLSDFKNDHARSIFSQALGFGKQLEALNDELSQKREQYAEGSTTDTLAASILKLEKESESLSREMERLTIQARNEEIRSQFNQ
;
A
#
# COMPACT_ATOMS: atom_id res chain seq x y z
N TYR A 1 6.86 -5.09 -8.62
CA TYR A 1 7.99 -4.46 -9.32
C TYR A 1 8.48 -3.30 -8.47
N PHE A 2 9.75 -2.94 -8.54
CA PHE A 2 10.29 -1.73 -7.90
C PHE A 2 11.41 -1.14 -8.77
N ALA A 3 11.68 0.16 -8.63
CA ALA A 3 12.79 0.83 -9.32
C ALA A 3 13.97 1.06 -8.37
N SER A 4 15.20 0.96 -8.87
CA SER A 4 16.42 1.22 -8.10
C SER A 4 17.55 1.72 -9.00
N SER A 5 18.42 2.57 -8.44
CA SER A 5 19.64 3.09 -9.08
C SER A 5 20.87 2.50 -8.37
N GLY A 6 21.35 1.35 -8.82
CA GLY A 6 22.51 0.64 -8.24
C GLY A 6 23.61 0.38 -9.28
N GLU A 7 24.77 -0.14 -8.84
CA GLU A 7 25.94 -0.39 -9.71
C GLU A 7 25.67 -1.31 -10.91
N SER A 8 24.62 -2.14 -10.86
CA SER A 8 24.20 -3.04 -11.95
C SER A 8 23.06 -2.48 -12.82
N SER A 9 22.74 -1.20 -12.71
CA SER A 9 21.74 -0.53 -13.55
C SER A 9 22.27 -0.34 -14.98
N PHE A 10 21.41 -0.51 -15.99
CA PHE A 10 21.66 -0.14 -17.38
C PHE A 10 21.77 1.37 -17.57
N GLY A 11 21.17 2.15 -16.67
CA GLY A 11 21.05 3.60 -16.74
C GLY A 11 20.86 4.23 -15.36
N GLY A 12 19.88 5.13 -15.26
CA GLY A 12 19.49 5.76 -13.99
C GLY A 12 18.69 4.80 -13.12
N TYR A 13 17.38 5.04 -13.01
CA TYR A 13 16.46 4.10 -12.37
C TYR A 13 16.10 2.95 -13.29
N ASP A 14 16.30 1.73 -12.82
CA ASP A 14 15.88 0.51 -13.50
C ASP A 14 14.82 -0.25 -12.69
N LEU A 15 13.91 -0.89 -13.43
CA LEU A 15 12.89 -1.77 -12.89
C LEU A 15 13.44 -3.17 -12.62
N PHE A 16 13.12 -3.64 -11.42
CA PHE A 16 13.39 -4.97 -10.93
C PHE A 16 12.08 -5.71 -10.61
N VAL A 17 12.09 -7.01 -10.85
CA VAL A 17 11.02 -7.94 -10.51
C VAL A 17 11.53 -8.99 -9.53
N THR A 18 10.84 -9.16 -8.42
CA THR A 18 11.05 -10.27 -7.48
C THR A 18 9.75 -11.04 -7.33
N ARG A 19 9.85 -12.30 -6.92
CA ARG A 19 8.72 -13.16 -6.60
C ARG A 19 8.73 -13.46 -5.11
N TYR A 20 7.54 -13.44 -4.53
CA TYR A 20 7.35 -13.87 -3.16
C TYR A 20 7.32 -15.39 -3.08
N ASN A 21 8.04 -15.95 -2.11
CA ASN A 21 8.02 -17.37 -1.78
C ASN A 21 7.21 -17.58 -0.51
N PHE A 22 6.00 -18.13 -0.66
CA PHE A 22 5.08 -18.41 0.44
C PHE A 22 5.58 -19.51 1.40
N THR A 23 6.49 -20.38 0.96
CA THR A 23 7.02 -21.46 1.80
C THR A 23 8.07 -20.97 2.79
N SER A 24 8.90 -20.01 2.36
CA SER A 24 9.99 -19.45 3.18
C SER A 24 9.68 -18.07 3.75
N ASP A 25 8.47 -17.55 3.50
CA ASP A 25 8.03 -16.21 3.90
C ASP A 25 9.02 -15.10 3.49
N SER A 26 9.57 -15.20 2.28
CA SER A 26 10.66 -14.34 1.82
C SER A 26 10.60 -14.04 0.33
N TYR A 27 11.29 -12.98 -0.09
CA TYR A 27 11.44 -12.61 -1.49
C TYR A 27 12.66 -13.26 -2.12
N LEU A 28 12.53 -13.71 -3.36
CA LEU A 28 13.67 -14.18 -4.16
C LEU A 28 14.56 -13.01 -4.58
N ASN A 29 15.78 -13.32 -5.03
CA ASN A 29 16.67 -12.33 -5.61
C ASN A 29 15.96 -11.60 -6.79
N PRO A 30 15.87 -10.26 -6.75
CA PRO A 30 15.26 -9.50 -7.83
C PRO A 30 16.03 -9.68 -9.13
N ASN A 31 15.29 -9.82 -10.23
CA ASN A 31 15.84 -9.83 -11.58
C ASN A 31 15.52 -8.50 -12.24
N GLN A 32 16.47 -7.97 -12.99
CA GLN A 32 16.29 -6.76 -13.78
C GLN A 32 15.33 -7.03 -14.94
N SER A 33 14.44 -6.08 -15.22
CA SER A 33 13.58 -6.16 -16.39
C SER A 33 14.41 -5.96 -17.67
N ASN A 34 13.94 -6.54 -18.77
CA ASN A 34 14.57 -6.37 -20.07
C ASN A 34 14.04 -5.12 -20.78
N MET A 35 14.72 -4.75 -21.87
CA MET A 35 14.16 -3.84 -22.87
C MET A 35 12.79 -4.36 -23.34
N PRO A 36 11.78 -3.49 -23.53
CA PRO A 36 11.87 -2.04 -23.51
C PRO A 36 11.63 -1.43 -22.13
N PHE A 37 11.43 -2.20 -21.06
CA PHE A 37 11.03 -1.65 -19.75
C PHE A 37 12.18 -1.03 -18.96
N ASN A 38 13.42 -1.43 -19.23
CA ASN A 38 14.62 -0.73 -18.76
C ASN A 38 15.37 -0.09 -19.93
N SER A 39 16.13 0.96 -19.66
CA SER A 39 16.88 1.74 -20.64
C SER A 39 18.02 2.53 -19.98
N PRO A 40 18.84 3.25 -20.77
CA PRO A 40 19.79 4.20 -20.20
C PRO A 40 19.16 5.41 -19.45
N PHE A 41 17.83 5.61 -19.51
CA PHE A 41 17.10 6.71 -18.87
C PHE A 41 16.55 6.30 -17.49
N ASN A 42 15.57 7.03 -16.94
CA ASN A 42 14.91 6.65 -15.69
C ASN A 42 13.56 5.98 -15.92
N ASP A 43 13.45 4.76 -15.42
CA ASP A 43 12.27 3.91 -15.51
C ASP A 43 11.71 3.65 -14.11
N TYR A 44 10.64 4.37 -13.79
CA TYR A 44 10.20 4.53 -12.40
C TYR A 44 9.20 3.48 -11.95
N MET A 45 8.29 3.07 -12.84
CA MET A 45 7.17 2.23 -12.45
C MET A 45 6.73 1.29 -13.56
N LEU A 46 6.43 0.06 -13.18
CA LEU A 46 5.65 -0.90 -13.96
C LEU A 46 4.57 -1.49 -13.07
N ALA A 47 3.31 -1.26 -13.45
CA ALA A 47 2.13 -1.78 -12.77
C ALA A 47 1.27 -2.55 -13.78
N ILE A 48 0.73 -3.69 -13.36
CA ILE A 48 -0.15 -4.52 -14.18
C ILE A 48 -1.38 -4.82 -13.33
N ASP A 49 -2.55 -4.46 -13.86
CA ASP A 49 -3.85 -4.85 -13.33
C ASP A 49 -4.31 -6.08 -14.11
N GLU A 50 -4.23 -7.24 -13.46
CA GLU A 50 -4.61 -8.53 -14.06
C GLU A 50 -6.13 -8.68 -14.25
N GLU A 51 -6.94 -7.99 -13.43
CA GLU A 51 -8.40 -8.02 -13.52
C GLU A 51 -8.88 -7.26 -14.76
N LYS A 52 -8.32 -6.07 -14.99
CA LYS A 52 -8.63 -5.25 -16.18
C LYS A 52 -7.84 -5.65 -17.42
N GLY A 53 -6.74 -6.39 -17.25
CA GLY A 53 -5.83 -6.72 -18.35
C GLY A 53 -5.12 -5.49 -18.92
N VAL A 54 -4.79 -4.51 -18.08
CA VAL A 54 -4.14 -3.24 -18.47
C VAL A 54 -2.86 -3.06 -17.66
N GLY A 55 -1.80 -2.57 -18.31
CA GLY A 55 -0.54 -2.20 -17.66
C GLY A 55 -0.22 -0.72 -17.82
N TRP A 56 0.52 -0.17 -16.86
CA TRP A 56 1.10 1.17 -16.87
C TRP A 56 2.61 1.09 -16.71
N PHE A 57 3.32 1.83 -17.54
CA PHE A 57 4.76 1.99 -17.49
C PHE A 57 5.09 3.48 -17.44
N ALA A 58 5.87 3.92 -16.45
CA ALA A 58 6.23 5.32 -16.26
C ALA A 58 7.73 5.54 -16.44
N SER A 59 8.09 6.48 -17.31
CA SER A 59 9.46 6.76 -17.70
C SER A 59 9.64 8.21 -18.16
N ASP A 60 10.79 8.81 -17.87
CA ASP A 60 11.14 10.17 -18.34
C ASP A 60 11.80 10.19 -19.72
N ARG A 61 11.92 9.03 -20.38
CA ARG A 61 12.48 8.92 -21.73
C ARG A 61 11.86 9.92 -22.70
N PHE A 62 12.73 10.71 -23.33
CA PHE A 62 12.38 11.71 -24.34
C PHE A 62 11.37 12.77 -23.86
N GLN A 63 11.26 12.97 -22.55
CA GLN A 63 10.47 14.04 -21.96
C GLN A 63 11.36 15.24 -21.60
N PRO A 64 10.78 16.45 -21.48
CA PRO A 64 11.46 17.56 -20.84
C PRO A 64 11.83 17.23 -19.39
N ASP A 65 12.80 17.97 -18.87
CA ASP A 65 13.13 17.94 -17.44
C ASP A 65 11.85 18.17 -16.59
N ASP A 66 11.75 17.49 -15.45
CA ASP A 66 10.59 17.48 -14.55
C ASP A 66 9.29 16.87 -15.11
N SER A 67 9.35 16.13 -16.22
CA SER A 67 8.19 15.46 -16.82
C SER A 67 8.36 13.95 -16.95
N VAL A 68 7.27 13.21 -16.78
CA VAL A 68 7.23 11.74 -16.92
C VAL A 68 6.12 11.35 -17.89
N CYS A 69 6.41 10.42 -18.80
CA CYS A 69 5.41 9.83 -19.69
C CYS A 69 4.85 8.55 -19.06
N ILE A 70 3.51 8.43 -19.05
CA ILE A 70 2.81 7.22 -18.62
C ILE A 70 2.30 6.48 -19.87
N TYR A 71 2.90 5.34 -20.16
CA TYR A 71 2.48 4.43 -21.22
C TYR A 71 1.44 3.45 -20.68
N THR A 72 0.26 3.41 -21.30
CA THR A 72 -0.75 2.39 -21.05
C THR A 72 -0.66 1.31 -22.12
N PHE A 73 -0.54 0.04 -21.72
CA PHE A 73 -0.33 -1.07 -22.64
C PHE A 73 -1.17 -2.30 -22.28
N ILE A 74 -1.30 -3.21 -23.25
CA ILE A 74 -1.95 -4.52 -23.07
C ILE A 74 -0.87 -5.52 -22.64
N PRO A 75 -0.88 -6.03 -21.40
CA PRO A 75 0.09 -7.03 -20.94
C PRO A 75 0.02 -8.29 -21.79
N ASN A 76 1.16 -8.94 -21.99
CA ASN A 76 1.18 -10.25 -22.63
C ASN A 76 0.96 -11.34 -21.56
N PRO A 77 0.12 -12.36 -21.84
CA PRO A 77 -0.07 -13.49 -20.91
C PRO A 77 1.21 -14.26 -20.60
N GLN A 78 2.15 -14.25 -21.55
CA GLN A 78 3.47 -14.86 -21.42
C GLN A 78 4.53 -13.91 -21.99
N VAL A 79 5.71 -13.91 -21.38
CA VAL A 79 6.85 -13.14 -21.87
C VAL A 79 7.27 -13.71 -23.23
N ARG A 80 7.22 -12.87 -24.26
CA ARG A 80 7.65 -13.20 -25.62
C ARG A 80 8.75 -12.24 -26.03
N LEU A 81 9.92 -12.78 -26.33
CA LEU A 81 11.02 -12.00 -26.88
C LEU A 81 10.71 -11.65 -28.34
N LEU A 82 11.05 -10.42 -28.72
CA LEU A 82 10.99 -9.98 -30.11
C LEU A 82 12.30 -10.40 -30.78
N GLU A 83 12.21 -11.04 -31.93
CA GLU A 83 13.35 -11.44 -32.75
C GLU A 83 13.14 -10.90 -34.16
N SER A 84 14.15 -10.20 -34.68
CA SER A 84 14.18 -9.66 -36.04
C SER A 84 15.64 -9.47 -36.46
N ASP A 85 15.93 -9.73 -37.73
CA ASP A 85 17.26 -9.49 -38.32
C ASP A 85 17.48 -8.00 -38.64
N ASP A 86 16.44 -7.17 -38.54
CA ASP A 86 16.53 -5.72 -38.70
C ASP A 86 16.95 -5.07 -37.38
N GLU A 87 18.25 -4.80 -37.26
CA GLU A 87 18.85 -4.12 -36.08
C GLU A 87 18.19 -2.77 -35.79
N LYS A 88 17.80 -2.02 -36.84
CA LYS A 88 17.17 -0.71 -36.67
C LYS A 88 15.79 -0.88 -36.07
N GLN A 89 15.00 -1.83 -36.59
CA GLN A 89 13.70 -2.14 -36.01
C GLN A 89 13.83 -2.59 -34.55
N MET A 90 14.80 -3.45 -34.24
CA MET A 90 15.04 -3.91 -32.87
C MET A 90 15.41 -2.75 -31.93
N ALA A 91 16.28 -1.84 -32.37
CA ALA A 91 16.65 -0.65 -31.61
C ALA A 91 15.46 0.30 -31.41
N ASP A 92 14.67 0.55 -32.46
CA ASP A 92 13.50 1.41 -32.42
C ASP A 92 12.44 0.87 -31.44
N ARG A 93 12.27 -0.47 -31.40
CA ARG A 93 11.37 -1.17 -30.48
C ARG A 93 11.87 -1.16 -29.04
N ALA A 94 13.17 -1.35 -28.82
CA ALA A 94 13.78 -1.28 -27.48
C ALA A 94 13.64 0.14 -26.87
N ARG A 95 13.77 1.18 -27.70
CA ARG A 95 13.66 2.58 -27.27
C ARG A 95 12.23 3.09 -27.15
N ILE A 96 11.22 2.35 -27.64
CA ILE A 96 9.83 2.82 -27.73
C ILE A 96 9.74 4.10 -28.59
N SER A 97 10.39 4.10 -29.75
CA SER A 97 10.38 5.27 -30.65
C SER A 97 8.99 5.59 -31.20
N SER A 98 8.15 4.55 -31.36
CA SER A 98 6.77 4.65 -31.80
C SER A 98 5.93 3.58 -31.11
N ILE A 99 4.91 3.99 -30.37
CA ILE A 99 3.96 3.04 -29.77
C ILE A 99 3.05 2.39 -30.82
N ALA A 100 2.85 3.03 -31.98
CA ALA A 100 2.01 2.50 -33.05
C ALA A 100 2.57 1.17 -33.59
N ASP A 101 3.89 0.99 -33.53
CA ASP A 101 4.59 -0.22 -33.97
C ASP A 101 4.31 -1.44 -33.06
N THR A 102 3.64 -1.20 -31.93
CA THR A 102 3.23 -2.24 -30.97
C THR A 102 1.73 -2.56 -31.05
N TRP A 103 0.98 -1.87 -31.91
CA TRP A 103 -0.47 -2.02 -31.97
C TRP A 103 -0.87 -3.37 -32.55
N LYS A 104 -1.78 -4.05 -31.84
CA LYS A 104 -2.36 -5.33 -32.23
C LYS A 104 -3.51 -5.06 -33.20
N GLU A 105 -3.54 -5.80 -34.30
CA GLU A 105 -4.62 -5.72 -35.27
C GLU A 105 -5.96 -6.10 -34.60
N GLY A 106 -7.01 -5.30 -34.83
CA GLY A 106 -8.34 -5.52 -34.27
C GLY A 106 -8.52 -5.15 -32.80
N ALA A 107 -7.51 -4.59 -32.11
CA ALA A 107 -7.65 -4.16 -30.72
C ALA A 107 -8.35 -2.78 -30.61
N ASP A 108 -9.33 -2.66 -29.70
CA ASP A 108 -10.01 -1.40 -29.39
C ASP A 108 -9.29 -0.63 -28.26
N TYR A 109 -8.34 0.21 -28.65
CA TYR A 109 -7.62 1.08 -27.73
C TYR A 109 -8.49 2.19 -27.12
N GLY A 110 -9.65 2.52 -27.70
CA GLY A 110 -10.59 3.49 -27.13
C GLY A 110 -11.22 2.97 -25.84
N SER A 111 -11.76 1.76 -25.92
CA SER A 111 -12.35 1.08 -24.76
C SER A 111 -11.31 0.76 -23.69
N LEU A 112 -10.12 0.31 -24.07
CA LEU A 112 -9.04 0.01 -23.12
C LEU A 112 -8.57 1.25 -22.35
N ARG A 113 -8.46 2.42 -23.00
CA ARG A 113 -8.14 3.68 -22.31
C ARG A 113 -9.22 4.06 -21.31
N SER A 114 -10.47 3.87 -21.66
CA SER A 114 -11.60 4.15 -20.77
C SER A 114 -11.57 3.22 -19.55
N LEU A 115 -11.32 1.93 -19.75
CA LEU A 115 -11.15 0.94 -18.68
C LEU A 115 -9.96 1.26 -17.77
N ALA A 116 -8.84 1.70 -18.34
CA ALA A 116 -7.66 2.11 -17.59
C ALA A 116 -7.92 3.31 -16.67
N GLN A 117 -8.78 4.24 -17.09
CA GLN A 117 -9.11 5.45 -16.33
C GLN A 117 -10.20 5.21 -15.27
N GLN A 118 -10.96 4.13 -15.37
CA GLN A 118 -11.91 3.76 -14.32
C GLN A 118 -11.14 3.48 -13.04
N LYS A 119 -11.43 4.21 -11.97
CA LYS A 119 -10.94 3.84 -10.64
C LYS A 119 -11.43 2.42 -10.36
N THR A 120 -10.49 1.51 -10.09
CA THR A 120 -10.84 0.24 -9.44
C THR A 120 -11.53 0.65 -8.15
N ILE A 121 -12.81 0.32 -8.03
CA ILE A 121 -13.49 0.44 -6.74
C ILE A 121 -12.82 -0.61 -5.89
N LEU A 122 -11.75 -0.23 -5.19
CA LEU A 122 -11.33 -0.96 -3.99
C LEU A 122 -12.62 -1.13 -3.21
N ARG A 123 -13.05 -2.39 -3.04
CA ARG A 123 -14.23 -2.74 -2.26
C ARG A 123 -14.21 -1.82 -1.06
N GLN A 124 -15.16 -0.88 -1.04
CA GLN A 124 -15.18 0.20 -0.09
C GLN A 124 -14.91 -0.44 1.27
N GLU A 125 -13.82 -0.06 1.95
CA GLU A 125 -13.85 -0.16 3.40
C GLU A 125 -15.16 0.52 3.75
N THR A 126 -16.12 -0.26 4.24
CA THR A 126 -17.41 0.27 4.64
C THR A 126 -17.09 1.42 5.56
N SER A 127 -17.37 2.65 5.10
CA SER A 127 -17.16 3.87 5.86
C SER A 127 -17.80 3.67 7.22
N GLY A 128 -16.98 3.34 8.19
CA GLY A 128 -17.37 2.97 9.53
C GLY A 128 -16.42 3.64 10.51
N ASP A 129 -16.91 3.86 11.72
CA ASP A 129 -16.17 4.60 12.74
C ASP A 129 -14.91 3.83 13.20
N PHE A 130 -14.83 2.52 12.94
CA PHE A 130 -13.71 1.65 13.30
C PHE A 130 -13.68 0.38 12.41
N THR A 131 -12.65 -0.45 12.58
CA THR A 131 -12.61 -1.81 12.04
C THR A 131 -12.33 -2.77 13.18
N PHE A 132 -13.28 -3.66 13.47
CA PHE A 132 -13.19 -4.59 14.59
C PHE A 132 -13.49 -6.03 14.14
N VAL A 133 -12.44 -6.84 14.05
CA VAL A 133 -12.54 -8.25 13.64
C VAL A 133 -13.05 -9.10 14.81
N ILE A 134 -14.19 -9.77 14.61
CA ILE A 134 -14.77 -10.71 15.58
C ILE A 134 -14.26 -12.13 15.32
N ASN A 135 -14.36 -12.60 14.07
CA ASN A 135 -13.92 -13.92 13.61
C ASN A 135 -13.68 -13.93 12.08
N ASP A 136 -13.35 -15.09 11.51
CA ASP A 136 -13.07 -15.26 10.07
C ASP A 136 -14.22 -14.88 9.13
N GLN A 137 -15.44 -14.73 9.67
CA GLN A 137 -16.66 -14.46 8.89
C GLN A 137 -17.29 -13.09 9.20
N ALA A 138 -16.91 -12.44 10.30
CA ALA A 138 -17.55 -11.21 10.78
C ALA A 138 -16.50 -10.16 11.19
N THR A 139 -16.55 -9.02 10.49
CA THR A 139 -15.82 -7.79 10.82
C THR A 139 -16.83 -6.67 10.95
N TYR A 140 -16.74 -5.93 12.05
CA TYR A 140 -17.66 -4.85 12.39
C TYR A 140 -17.02 -3.51 12.10
N HIS A 141 -17.84 -2.59 11.61
CA HIS A 141 -17.42 -1.27 11.19
C HIS A 141 -18.18 -0.14 11.91
N THR A 142 -19.30 -0.46 12.57
CA THR A 142 -20.09 0.47 13.37
C THR A 142 -20.55 -0.16 14.67
N LEU A 143 -20.91 0.66 15.68
CA LEU A 143 -21.47 0.14 16.94
C LEU A 143 -22.81 -0.61 16.73
N SER A 144 -23.51 -0.32 15.63
CA SER A 144 -24.76 -0.99 15.26
C SER A 144 -24.56 -2.43 14.79
N ASP A 145 -23.34 -2.82 14.41
CA ASP A 145 -23.04 -4.17 13.95
C ASP A 145 -23.00 -5.19 15.10
N PHE A 146 -22.86 -4.73 16.34
CA PHE A 146 -22.90 -5.58 17.54
C PHE A 146 -24.29 -6.15 17.77
N LYS A 147 -24.37 -7.48 17.88
CA LYS A 147 -25.62 -8.17 18.22
C LYS A 147 -25.86 -8.18 19.73
N ASN A 148 -24.80 -8.12 20.54
CA ASN A 148 -24.90 -8.10 21.99
C ASN A 148 -24.76 -6.66 22.53
N ASP A 149 -25.82 -6.16 23.18
CA ASP A 149 -25.84 -4.84 23.80
C ASP A 149 -24.75 -4.64 24.86
N HIS A 150 -24.39 -5.71 25.58
CA HIS A 150 -23.33 -5.67 26.58
C HIS A 150 -21.95 -5.54 25.92
N ALA A 151 -21.69 -6.34 24.88
CA ALA A 151 -20.44 -6.28 24.11
C ALA A 151 -20.27 -4.91 23.45
N ARG A 152 -21.36 -4.34 22.91
CA ARG A 152 -21.40 -2.98 22.34
C ARG A 152 -21.01 -1.92 23.37
N SER A 153 -21.55 -2.01 24.59
CA SER A 153 -21.22 -1.07 25.68
C SER A 153 -19.76 -1.16 26.10
N ILE A 154 -19.21 -2.38 26.22
CA ILE A 154 -17.80 -2.60 26.54
C ILE A 154 -16.90 -2.03 25.43
N PHE A 155 -17.22 -2.29 24.16
CA PHE A 155 -16.44 -1.77 23.04
C PHE A 155 -16.52 -0.24 22.94
N SER A 156 -17.68 0.36 23.21
CA SER A 156 -17.82 1.82 23.27
C SER A 156 -16.93 2.44 24.36
N GLN A 157 -16.72 1.76 25.49
CA GLN A 157 -15.78 2.20 26.52
C GLN A 157 -14.33 2.07 26.03
N ALA A 158 -13.99 0.98 25.34
CA ALA A 158 -12.67 0.81 24.72
C ALA A 158 -12.36 1.92 23.70
N LEU A 159 -13.33 2.29 22.85
CA LEU A 159 -13.20 3.42 21.94
C LEU A 159 -12.97 4.76 22.68
N GLY A 160 -13.65 4.95 23.81
CA GLY A 160 -13.44 6.11 24.67
C GLY A 160 -12.01 6.18 25.22
N PHE A 161 -11.47 5.06 25.68
CA PHE A 161 -10.07 4.97 26.12
C PHE A 161 -9.08 5.16 24.96
N GLY A 162 -9.39 4.68 23.76
CA GLY A 162 -8.59 4.93 22.56
C GLY A 162 -8.43 6.43 22.28
N LYS A 163 -9.53 7.20 22.35
CA LYS A 163 -9.49 8.67 22.19
C LYS A 163 -8.70 9.37 23.30
N GLN A 164 -8.80 8.89 24.54
CA GLN A 164 -8.01 9.45 25.65
C GLN A 164 -6.51 9.17 25.46
N LEU A 165 -6.17 7.97 25.00
CA LEU A 165 -4.80 7.56 24.71
C LEU A 165 -4.20 8.38 23.56
N GLU A 166 -4.98 8.67 22.51
CA GLU A 166 -4.57 9.56 21.41
C GLU A 166 -4.22 10.96 21.93
N ALA A 167 -5.13 11.60 22.67
CA ALA A 167 -4.89 12.92 23.25
C ALA A 167 -3.68 12.95 24.20
N LEU A 168 -3.48 11.88 24.97
CA LEU A 168 -2.36 11.77 25.90
C LEU A 168 -1.03 11.53 25.20
N ASN A 169 -1.02 10.78 24.09
CA ASN A 169 0.16 10.59 23.24
C ASN A 169 0.55 11.88 22.51
N ASP A 170 -0.42 12.70 22.09
CA ASP A 170 -0.17 14.03 21.52
C ASP A 170 0.48 14.95 22.56
N GLU A 171 -0.03 14.98 23.79
CA GLU A 171 0.57 15.74 24.89
C GLU A 171 2.00 15.24 25.22
N LEU A 172 2.21 13.91 25.25
CA LEU A 172 3.53 13.31 25.45
C LEU A 172 4.52 13.74 24.37
N SER A 173 4.08 13.75 23.12
CA SER A 173 4.92 14.11 21.98
C SER A 173 5.37 15.57 22.07
N GLN A 174 4.45 16.49 22.39
CA GLN A 174 4.78 17.91 22.61
C GLN A 174 5.75 18.12 23.77
N LYS A 175 5.57 17.40 24.89
CA LYS A 175 6.49 17.52 26.05
C LYS A 175 7.87 16.92 25.75
N ARG A 176 7.94 15.84 24.98
CA ARG A 176 9.21 15.24 24.53
C ARG A 176 9.98 16.17 23.59
N GLU A 177 9.27 16.88 22.71
CA GLU A 177 9.85 17.92 21.85
C GLU A 177 10.44 19.07 22.68
N GLN A 178 9.66 19.61 23.64
CA GLN A 178 10.15 20.65 24.57
C GLN A 178 11.38 20.21 25.38
N TYR A 179 11.42 18.94 25.79
CA TYR A 179 12.56 18.38 26.50
C TYR A 179 13.79 18.27 25.59
N ALA A 180 13.60 17.86 24.32
CA ALA A 180 14.67 17.75 23.33
C ALA A 180 15.24 19.13 22.91
N GLU A 181 14.42 20.18 22.91
CA GLU A 181 14.82 21.56 22.60
C GLU A 181 15.61 22.25 23.73
N GLY A 182 15.87 21.56 24.85
CA GLY A 182 16.75 22.05 25.92
C GLY A 182 16.03 22.59 27.16
N SER A 183 14.70 22.44 27.26
CA SER A 183 13.94 22.71 28.49
C SER A 183 14.06 21.54 29.49
N THR A 184 15.27 21.21 29.91
CA THR A 184 15.57 20.05 30.77
C THR A 184 15.29 20.36 32.24
N THR A 185 14.02 20.58 32.58
CA THR A 185 13.57 20.73 33.98
C THR A 185 13.17 19.38 34.56
N ASP A 186 13.56 19.11 35.81
CA ASP A 186 13.18 17.88 36.53
C ASP A 186 11.66 17.69 36.60
N THR A 187 10.90 18.80 36.61
CA THR A 187 9.43 18.80 36.57
C THR A 187 8.88 18.31 35.23
N LEU A 188 9.50 18.69 34.10
CA LEU A 188 9.10 18.22 32.77
C LEU A 188 9.40 16.73 32.61
N ALA A 189 10.58 16.28 33.05
CA ALA A 189 10.94 14.85 33.04
C ALA A 189 9.97 14.00 33.88
N ALA A 190 9.63 14.47 35.09
CA ALA A 190 8.65 13.79 35.94
C ALA A 190 7.24 13.76 35.31
N SER A 191 6.84 14.82 34.61
CA SER A 191 5.57 14.86 33.88
C SER A 191 5.53 13.89 32.71
N ILE A 192 6.61 13.78 31.92
CA ILE A 192 6.71 12.82 30.81
C ILE A 192 6.57 11.40 31.35
N LEU A 193 7.33 11.05 32.40
CA LEU A 193 7.31 9.71 32.98
C LEU A 193 5.96 9.35 33.59
N LYS A 194 5.23 10.34 34.15
CA LYS A 194 3.86 10.14 34.62
C LYS A 194 2.90 9.84 33.47
N LEU A 195 2.96 10.63 32.40
CA LEU A 195 2.10 10.44 31.23
C LEU A 195 2.39 9.10 30.53
N GLU A 196 3.66 8.68 30.45
CA GLU A 196 4.02 7.37 29.89
C GLU A 196 3.37 6.21 30.67
N LYS A 197 3.39 6.27 32.00
CA LYS A 197 2.73 5.28 32.85
C LYS A 197 1.22 5.29 32.68
N GLU A 198 0.62 6.47 32.51
CA GLU A 198 -0.80 6.63 32.29
C GLU A 198 -1.23 6.10 30.92
N SER A 199 -0.46 6.41 29.86
CA SER A 199 -0.61 5.86 28.50
C SER A 199 -0.58 4.33 28.52
N GLU A 200 0.42 3.75 29.20
CA GLU A 200 0.55 2.30 29.30
C GLU A 200 -0.63 1.66 30.04
N SER A 201 -1.07 2.27 31.15
CA SER A 201 -2.23 1.78 31.91
C SER A 201 -3.51 1.83 31.07
N LEU A 202 -3.74 2.93 30.35
CA LEU A 202 -4.91 3.09 29.48
C LEU A 202 -4.88 2.11 28.30
N SER A 203 -3.70 1.89 27.71
CA SER A 203 -3.52 0.92 26.61
C SER A 203 -3.87 -0.49 27.05
N ARG A 204 -3.38 -0.92 28.22
CA ARG A 204 -3.67 -2.25 28.78
C ARG A 204 -5.16 -2.42 29.08
N GLU A 205 -5.79 -1.37 29.62
CA GLU A 205 -7.22 -1.39 29.91
C GLU A 205 -8.06 -1.45 28.62
N MET A 206 -7.70 -0.67 27.60
CA MET A 206 -8.33 -0.70 26.28
C MET A 206 -8.23 -2.09 25.65
N GLU A 207 -7.05 -2.72 25.67
CA GLU A 207 -6.85 -4.06 25.12
C GLU A 207 -7.70 -5.10 25.87
N ARG A 208 -7.73 -5.03 27.21
CA ARG A 208 -8.58 -5.88 28.05
C ARG A 208 -10.05 -5.79 27.66
N LEU A 209 -10.59 -4.58 27.54
CA LEU A 209 -11.98 -4.35 27.17
C LEU A 209 -12.27 -4.80 25.73
N THR A 210 -11.31 -4.61 24.82
CA THR A 210 -11.43 -5.05 23.42
C THR A 210 -11.55 -6.58 23.33
N ILE A 211 -10.72 -7.31 24.08
CA ILE A 211 -10.80 -8.77 24.18
C ILE A 211 -12.12 -9.20 24.82
N GLN A 212 -12.53 -8.53 25.90
CA GLN A 212 -13.79 -8.83 26.58
C GLN A 212 -15.00 -8.64 25.65
N ALA A 213 -15.06 -7.53 24.92
CA ALA A 213 -16.11 -7.27 23.93
C ALA A 213 -16.14 -8.33 22.84
N ARG A 214 -14.97 -8.72 22.30
CA ARG A 214 -14.87 -9.80 21.30
C ARG A 214 -15.42 -11.11 21.84
N ASN A 215 -15.02 -11.50 23.05
CA ASN A 215 -15.45 -12.76 23.66
C ASN A 215 -16.95 -12.79 23.95
N GLU A 216 -17.52 -11.69 24.45
CA GLU A 216 -18.95 -11.58 24.72
C GLU A 216 -19.79 -11.60 23.43
N GLU A 217 -19.29 -10.99 22.35
CA GLU A 217 -19.94 -11.05 21.04
C GLU A 217 -19.88 -12.46 20.44
N ILE A 218 -18.71 -13.12 20.49
CA ILE A 218 -18.53 -14.50 20.05
C ILE A 218 -19.49 -15.44 20.80
N ARG A 219 -19.57 -15.34 22.14
CA ARG A 219 -20.49 -16.14 22.96
C ARG A 219 -21.95 -15.93 22.55
N SER A 220 -22.34 -14.69 22.26
CA SER A 220 -23.70 -14.39 21.81
C SER A 220 -24.02 -14.98 20.44
N GLN A 221 -23.03 -15.10 19.55
CA GLN A 221 -23.21 -15.69 18.22
C GLN A 221 -23.30 -17.23 18.25
N PHE A 222 -22.60 -17.88 19.18
CA PHE A 222 -22.66 -19.34 19.34
C PHE A 222 -23.90 -19.84 20.09
N ASN A 223 -24.56 -18.99 20.87
CA ASN A 223 -25.76 -19.33 21.65
C ASN A 223 -27.09 -19.02 20.93
N GLN A 224 -27.03 -18.60 19.66
CA GLN A 224 -28.19 -18.45 18.75
C GLN A 224 -28.26 -19.63 17.79
#